data_AF-A0A925FG94-F1
#
_entry.id   AF-A0A925FG94-F1
#
_cell.length_a   1.000
_cell.length_b   1.000
_cell.length_c   1.000
_cell.angle_alpha   90.00
_cell.angle_beta   90.00
_cell.angle_gamma   90.00
#
_symmetry.space_group_name_H-M   'P 1'
#
loop_
_entity.id
_entity.type
_entity.pdbx_description
1 polymer ?
#
loop_
_entity_poly.entity_id
_entity_poly.type
_entity_poly.pdbx_seq_one_letter_code
_entity_poly.pdbx_strand_id
1 'polypeptide(L)'
;MNRRDALKTTTALLGSVMVGSSGMLTACGPARREAASGVLSHDDQVLVEEIADTLLPPTPASPGAKAAGVGATINLILTDCYKPDAQQRVVQGLKEFRTMCRDRCGEGFASLPRREREQLLREVDAESQKAGETHYFGLVRELAHGAYFSSEIGVTQALRYVPVPGRWTGCVPLAPGQPAWG
;
A
#
# COMPACT_ATOMS: atom_id res chain seq x y z
N MET A 1 57.37 18.56 -5.42
CA MET A 1 56.02 18.41 -4.81
C MET A 1 55.70 16.93 -4.68
N ASN A 2 55.71 16.41 -3.45
CA ASN A 2 55.35 15.01 -3.20
C ASN A 2 53.84 14.85 -3.24
N ARG A 3 53.34 13.93 -4.07
CA ARG A 3 51.90 13.68 -4.27
C ARG A 3 51.15 13.40 -2.96
N ARG A 4 51.84 12.87 -1.96
CA ARG A 4 51.31 12.58 -0.63
C ARG A 4 51.02 13.82 0.21
N ASP A 5 51.78 14.89 0.02
CA ASP A 5 51.62 16.11 0.82
C ASP A 5 50.46 16.98 0.29
N ALA A 6 50.24 16.95 -1.02
CA ALA A 6 49.11 17.60 -1.68
C ALA A 6 47.77 16.96 -1.27
N LEU A 7 47.72 15.63 -1.14
CA LEU A 7 46.53 14.91 -0.67
C LEU A 7 46.22 15.23 0.81
N LYS A 8 47.25 15.31 1.66
CA LYS A 8 47.05 15.65 3.08
C LYS A 8 46.53 17.08 3.29
N THR A 9 47.02 18.04 2.51
CA THR A 9 46.57 19.44 2.60
C THR A 9 45.16 19.63 2.03
N THR A 10 44.77 18.90 0.98
CA THR A 10 43.39 18.98 0.46
C THR A 10 42.37 18.34 1.39
N THR A 11 42.70 17.23 2.07
CA THR A 11 41.78 16.63 3.07
C THR A 11 41.57 17.53 4.29
N ALA A 12 42.60 18.25 4.74
CA ALA A 12 42.49 19.15 5.89
C ALA A 12 41.61 20.38 5.61
N LEU A 13 41.59 20.90 4.38
CA LEU A 13 40.81 22.08 3.99
C LEU A 13 39.33 21.78 3.73
N LEU A 14 38.99 20.55 3.31
CA LEU A 14 37.60 20.12 3.08
C LEU A 14 36.93 19.54 4.34
N GLY A 15 37.72 19.05 5.30
CA GLY A 15 37.20 18.42 6.53
C GLY A 15 36.61 19.37 7.57
N SER A 16 36.79 20.70 7.42
CA SER A 16 36.44 21.68 8.46
C SER A 16 35.11 22.43 8.25
N VAL A 17 34.26 22.05 7.29
CA VAL A 17 33.02 22.80 6.95
C VAL A 17 31.73 21.96 7.09
N MET A 18 31.65 21.03 8.04
CA MET A 18 30.39 20.31 8.31
C MET A 18 30.14 20.12 9.81
N VAL A 19 30.09 21.22 10.56
CA VAL A 19 29.43 21.26 11.87
C VAL A 19 28.34 22.34 11.79
N GLY A 20 27.11 21.94 11.49
CA GLY A 20 25.97 22.85 11.55
C GLY A 20 24.84 22.60 10.54
N SER A 21 24.18 21.45 10.59
CA SER A 21 22.71 21.33 10.44
C SER A 21 22.34 19.84 10.38
N SER A 22 21.78 19.33 11.47
CA SER A 22 21.25 17.96 11.53
C SER A 22 20.06 17.69 10.57
N GLY A 23 19.64 18.68 9.78
CA GLY A 23 18.52 18.60 8.84
C GLY A 23 18.89 18.29 7.39
N MET A 24 20.18 18.33 6.99
CA MET A 24 20.57 18.06 5.58
C MET A 24 21.09 16.64 5.33
N LEU A 25 21.33 15.83 6.38
CA LEU A 25 21.92 14.49 6.24
C LEU A 25 20.89 13.34 6.18
N THR A 26 19.60 13.65 6.11
CA THR A 26 18.50 12.65 6.05
C THR A 26 18.20 12.14 4.64
N ALA A 27 19.04 12.43 3.64
CA ALA A 27 18.77 12.09 2.23
C ALA A 27 19.06 10.62 1.83
N CYS A 28 19.73 9.83 2.67
CA CYS A 28 20.12 8.44 2.35
C CYS A 28 19.58 7.37 3.33
N GLY A 29 18.62 7.71 4.20
CA GLY A 29 17.76 6.68 4.80
C GLY A 29 16.63 6.32 3.82
N PRO A 30 15.95 5.16 3.95
CA PRO A 30 14.63 5.06 3.35
C PRO A 30 13.88 6.29 3.84
N ALA A 31 13.40 7.13 2.92
CA ALA A 31 12.59 8.27 3.29
C ALA A 31 11.59 7.73 4.29
N ARG A 32 11.69 8.14 5.56
CA ARG A 32 10.56 8.05 6.45
C ARG A 32 9.57 8.93 5.73
N ARG A 33 8.70 8.31 4.91
CA ARG A 33 7.57 8.96 4.27
C ARG A 33 6.95 9.70 5.42
N GLU A 34 7.11 11.03 5.45
CA GLU A 34 6.32 11.85 6.34
C GLU A 34 4.91 11.33 6.14
N ALA A 35 4.28 10.90 7.23
CA ALA A 35 2.95 10.33 7.16
C ALA A 35 2.12 11.36 6.38
N ALA A 36 1.79 11.05 5.13
CA ALA A 36 1.01 11.94 4.30
C ALA A 36 -0.22 12.24 5.13
N SER A 37 -0.44 13.51 5.46
CA SER A 37 -1.63 13.95 6.18
C SER A 37 -2.81 13.80 5.22
N GLY A 38 -3.24 12.54 5.04
CA GLY A 38 -4.36 12.17 4.21
C GLY A 38 -5.66 12.20 5.00
N VAL A 39 -6.76 11.95 4.30
CA VAL A 39 -8.09 11.94 4.91
C VAL A 39 -8.30 10.79 5.91
N LEU A 40 -7.54 9.69 5.76
CA LEU A 40 -7.55 8.60 6.73
C LEU A 40 -6.60 8.92 7.89
N SER A 41 -7.09 8.71 9.10
CA SER A 41 -6.25 8.68 10.30
C SER A 41 -5.20 7.56 10.21
N HIS A 42 -4.17 7.62 11.06
CA HIS A 42 -3.17 6.54 11.12
C HIS A 42 -3.83 5.17 11.39
N ASP A 43 -4.77 5.11 12.33
CA ASP A 43 -5.49 3.89 12.66
C ASP A 43 -6.35 3.38 11.50
N ASP A 44 -7.00 4.29 10.74
CA ASP A 44 -7.80 3.91 9.57
C ASP A 44 -6.91 3.40 8.45
N GLN A 45 -5.73 4.00 8.26
CA GLN A 45 -4.77 3.52 7.28
C GLN A 45 -4.26 2.12 7.63
N VAL A 46 -3.93 1.87 8.90
CA VAL A 46 -3.53 0.53 9.39
C VAL A 46 -4.67 -0.47 9.20
N LEU A 47 -5.91 -0.09 9.51
CA LEU A 47 -7.08 -0.94 9.32
C LEU A 47 -7.29 -1.29 7.83
N VAL A 48 -7.21 -0.30 6.95
CA VAL A 48 -7.31 -0.51 5.49
C VAL A 48 -6.17 -1.39 4.98
N GLU A 49 -4.97 -1.25 5.54
CA GLU A 49 -3.85 -2.11 5.19
C GLU A 49 -4.09 -3.57 5.60
N GLU A 50 -4.66 -3.83 6.77
CA GLU A 50 -5.05 -5.18 7.19
C GLU A 50 -6.19 -5.77 6.35
N ILE A 51 -7.16 -4.93 5.96
CA ILE A 51 -8.22 -5.31 5.02
C ILE A 51 -7.61 -5.70 3.68
N ALA A 52 -6.73 -4.85 3.12
CA ALA A 52 -6.06 -5.09 1.85
C ALA A 52 -5.18 -6.35 1.89
N ASP A 53 -4.45 -6.59 2.98
CA ASP A 53 -3.63 -7.81 3.16
C ASP A 53 -4.48 -9.07 3.31
N THR A 54 -5.70 -8.95 3.85
CA THR A 54 -6.66 -10.06 3.88
C THR A 54 -7.21 -10.36 2.49
N LEU A 55 -7.46 -9.33 1.67
CA LEU A 55 -7.92 -9.46 0.28
C LEU A 55 -6.81 -10.01 -0.65
N LEU A 56 -5.58 -9.52 -0.46
CA LEU A 56 -4.41 -9.81 -1.30
C LEU A 56 -3.25 -10.27 -0.39
N PRO A 57 -3.37 -11.49 0.17
CA PRO A 57 -2.39 -12.05 1.09
C PRO A 57 -1.10 -12.44 0.37
N PRO A 58 0.03 -12.55 1.08
CA PRO A 58 1.26 -13.08 0.52
C PRO A 58 1.04 -14.51 -0.01
N THR A 59 1.67 -14.78 -1.15
CA THR A 59 1.72 -16.09 -1.78
C THR A 59 3.17 -16.54 -1.92
N PRO A 60 3.45 -17.80 -2.31
CA PRO A 60 4.82 -18.22 -2.60
C PRO A 60 5.48 -17.42 -3.73
N ALA A 61 4.69 -16.86 -4.66
CA ALA A 61 5.19 -16.15 -5.82
C ALA A 61 5.33 -14.63 -5.62
N SER A 62 4.58 -14.04 -4.68
CA SER A 62 4.55 -12.59 -4.47
C SER A 62 4.20 -12.20 -3.04
N PRO A 63 4.86 -11.16 -2.48
CA PRO A 63 4.45 -10.52 -1.24
C PRO A 63 3.04 -9.92 -1.32
N GLY A 64 2.33 -9.84 -0.18
CA GLY A 64 0.95 -9.35 -0.11
C GLY A 64 0.82 -7.82 -0.15
N ALA A 65 -0.43 -7.34 -0.08
CA ALA A 65 -0.77 -5.92 -0.15
C ALA A 65 -0.09 -5.05 0.92
N LYS A 66 0.13 -5.58 2.13
CA LYS A 66 0.87 -4.85 3.17
C LYS A 66 2.33 -4.58 2.76
N ALA A 67 3.00 -5.58 2.19
CA ALA A 67 4.36 -5.40 1.69
C ALA A 67 4.43 -4.43 0.50
N ALA A 68 3.35 -4.34 -0.28
CA ALA A 68 3.20 -3.39 -1.38
C ALA A 68 2.83 -1.96 -0.93
N GLY A 69 2.65 -1.71 0.38
CA GLY A 69 2.30 -0.39 0.91
C GLY A 69 0.91 0.10 0.51
N VAL A 70 -0.03 -0.83 0.29
CA VAL A 70 -1.36 -0.52 -0.24
C VAL A 70 -2.14 0.45 0.65
N GLY A 71 -2.04 0.33 1.98
CA GLY A 71 -2.77 1.23 2.89
C GLY A 71 -2.40 2.71 2.70
N ALA A 72 -1.10 3.00 2.60
CA ALA A 72 -0.62 4.36 2.36
C ALA A 72 -1.03 4.88 0.98
N THR A 73 -0.97 4.03 -0.05
CA THR A 73 -1.39 4.38 -1.41
C THR A 73 -2.90 4.66 -1.47
N ILE A 74 -3.73 3.89 -0.78
CA ILE A 74 -5.18 4.15 -0.68
C ILE A 74 -5.42 5.51 -0.02
N ASN A 75 -4.73 5.83 1.08
CA ASN A 75 -4.89 7.12 1.75
C ASN A 75 -4.54 8.29 0.82
N LEU A 76 -3.44 8.16 0.07
CA LEU A 76 -3.02 9.16 -0.92
C LEU A 76 -4.07 9.34 -2.02
N ILE A 77 -4.48 8.24 -2.69
CA ILE A 77 -5.45 8.29 -3.79
C ILE A 77 -6.80 8.84 -3.29
N LEU A 78 -7.27 8.42 -2.13
CA LEU A 78 -8.53 8.90 -1.56
C LEU A 78 -8.46 10.40 -1.24
N THR A 79 -7.31 10.88 -0.78
CA THR A 79 -7.09 12.31 -0.46
C THR A 79 -7.06 13.16 -1.72
N ASP A 80 -6.33 12.72 -2.75
CA ASP A 80 -6.01 13.56 -3.91
C ASP A 80 -7.01 13.41 -5.07
N CYS A 81 -7.69 12.26 -5.18
CA CYS A 81 -8.49 11.91 -6.36
C CYS A 81 -9.99 11.77 -6.10
N TYR A 82 -10.44 11.76 -4.84
CA TYR A 82 -11.86 11.59 -4.49
C TYR A 82 -12.45 12.83 -3.86
N LYS A 83 -13.75 13.04 -4.10
CA LYS A 83 -14.51 14.16 -3.53
C LYS A 83 -14.79 13.94 -2.03
N PRO A 84 -15.04 15.03 -1.26
CA PRO A 84 -15.25 14.95 0.18
C PRO A 84 -16.38 13.99 0.63
N ASP A 85 -17.43 13.83 -0.18
CA ASP A 85 -18.53 12.89 0.10
C ASP A 85 -18.05 11.43 0.11
N ALA A 86 -17.18 11.07 -0.84
CA ALA A 86 -16.59 9.73 -0.90
C ALA A 86 -15.56 9.51 0.20
N GLN A 87 -14.76 10.52 0.50
CA GLN A 87 -13.82 10.48 1.61
C GLN A 87 -14.54 10.24 2.95
N GLN A 88 -15.58 11.02 3.24
CA GLN A 88 -16.38 10.89 4.46
C GLN A 88 -17.07 9.53 4.56
N ARG A 89 -17.61 9.03 3.45
CA ARG A 89 -18.21 7.69 3.39
C ARG A 89 -17.22 6.60 3.81
N VAL A 90 -15.98 6.67 3.32
CA VAL A 90 -14.93 5.71 3.70
C VAL A 90 -14.55 5.84 5.17
N VAL A 91 -14.28 7.06 5.64
CA VAL A 91 -13.90 7.29 7.05
C VAL A 91 -15.01 6.80 8.01
N GLN A 92 -16.27 7.13 7.71
CA GLN A 92 -17.39 6.72 8.54
C GLN A 92 -17.61 5.20 8.48
N GLY A 93 -17.53 4.59 7.30
CA GLY A 93 -17.65 3.15 7.13
C GLY A 93 -16.55 2.36 7.86
N LEU A 94 -15.30 2.85 7.86
CA LEU A 94 -14.21 2.24 8.63
C LEU A 94 -14.43 2.33 10.14
N LYS A 95 -14.99 3.44 10.62
CA LYS A 95 -15.36 3.61 12.04
C LYS A 95 -16.48 2.64 12.45
N GLU A 96 -17.50 2.48 11.61
CA GLU A 96 -18.59 1.54 11.81
C GLU A 96 -18.08 0.10 11.81
N PHE A 97 -17.23 -0.25 10.84
CA PHE A 97 -16.60 -1.57 10.76
C PHE A 97 -15.78 -1.91 12.00
N ARG A 98 -14.98 -0.95 12.50
CA ARG A 98 -14.18 -1.14 13.72
C ARG A 98 -15.08 -1.37 14.94
N THR A 99 -16.22 -0.69 14.99
CA THR A 99 -17.22 -0.84 16.06
C THR A 99 -17.87 -2.23 15.98
N MET A 100 -18.32 -2.62 14.80
CA MET A 100 -18.85 -3.97 14.54
C MET A 100 -17.85 -5.07 14.93
N CYS A 101 -16.56 -4.92 14.62
CA CYS A 101 -15.53 -5.91 15.02
C CYS A 101 -15.44 -6.06 16.54
N ARG A 102 -15.40 -4.93 17.27
CA ARG A 102 -15.36 -4.95 18.74
C ARG A 102 -16.62 -5.57 19.33
N ASP A 103 -17.79 -5.24 18.79
CA ASP A 103 -19.07 -5.70 19.31
C ASP A 103 -19.31 -7.19 19.04
N ARG A 104 -18.93 -7.69 17.85
CA ARG A 104 -19.14 -9.10 17.46
C ARG A 104 -18.06 -10.03 17.97
N CYS A 105 -16.81 -9.58 18.01
CA CYS A 105 -15.66 -10.44 18.22
C CYS A 105 -14.86 -10.09 19.49
N GLY A 106 -15.18 -9.00 20.19
CA GLY A 106 -14.47 -8.56 21.39
C GLY A 106 -13.08 -7.97 21.14
N GLU A 107 -12.58 -8.03 19.89
CA GLU A 107 -11.23 -7.60 19.53
C GLU A 107 -11.21 -6.76 18.23
N GLY A 108 -10.03 -6.26 17.86
CA GLY A 108 -9.83 -5.54 16.60
C GLY A 108 -9.74 -6.48 15.40
N PHE A 109 -10.07 -5.99 14.20
CA PHE A 109 -10.05 -6.80 12.98
C PHE A 109 -8.72 -7.55 12.76
N ALA A 110 -7.58 -6.91 13.05
CA ALA A 110 -6.25 -7.46 12.83
C ALA A 110 -5.89 -8.64 13.75
N SER A 111 -6.51 -8.73 14.93
CA SER A 111 -6.23 -9.83 15.88
C SER A 111 -7.05 -11.08 15.59
N LEU A 112 -8.09 -10.97 14.77
CA LEU A 112 -8.92 -12.11 14.39
C LEU A 112 -8.12 -13.16 13.60
N PRO A 113 -8.40 -14.46 13.80
CA PRO A 113 -7.89 -15.51 12.95
C PRO A 113 -8.19 -15.24 11.48
N ARG A 114 -7.27 -15.63 10.58
CA ARG A 114 -7.39 -15.37 9.14
C ARG A 114 -8.73 -15.80 8.53
N ARG A 115 -9.22 -16.99 8.88
CA ARG A 115 -10.51 -17.48 8.39
C ARG A 115 -11.68 -16.60 8.82
N GLU A 116 -11.64 -16.04 10.02
CA GLU A 116 -12.67 -15.14 10.53
C GLU A 116 -12.59 -13.78 9.85
N ARG A 117 -11.39 -13.25 9.60
CA ARG A 117 -11.21 -12.04 8.78
C ARG A 117 -11.80 -12.21 7.38
N GLU A 118 -11.48 -13.32 6.72
CA GLU A 118 -12.01 -13.63 5.39
C GLU A 118 -13.55 -13.75 5.39
N GLN A 119 -14.12 -14.44 6.38
CA GLN A 119 -15.57 -14.57 6.52
C GLN A 119 -16.25 -13.22 6.74
N LEU A 120 -15.71 -12.39 7.64
CA LEU A 120 -16.25 -11.07 7.93
C LEU A 120 -16.22 -10.16 6.70
N LEU A 121 -15.11 -10.15 5.95
CA LEU A 121 -15.02 -9.36 4.73
C LEU A 121 -15.96 -9.85 3.63
N ARG A 122 -16.29 -11.15 3.57
CA ARG A 122 -17.31 -11.67 2.64
C ARG A 122 -18.71 -11.17 2.99
N GLU A 123 -19.04 -11.09 4.28
CA GLU A 123 -20.32 -10.54 4.74
C GLU A 123 -20.45 -9.06 4.39
N VAL A 124 -19.42 -8.27 4.71
CA VAL A 124 -19.37 -6.84 4.38
C VAL A 124 -19.38 -6.61 2.86
N ASP A 125 -18.74 -7.48 2.08
CA ASP A 125 -18.82 -7.40 0.62
C ASP A 125 -20.24 -7.65 0.10
N ALA A 126 -20.93 -8.67 0.65
CA ALA A 126 -22.31 -8.96 0.24
C ALA A 126 -23.26 -7.81 0.59
N GLU A 127 -23.05 -7.13 1.72
CA GLU A 127 -23.77 -5.89 2.07
C GLU A 127 -23.43 -4.76 1.09
N SER A 128 -22.15 -4.60 0.78
CA SER A 128 -21.68 -3.60 -0.18
C SER A 128 -22.27 -3.78 -1.58
N GLN A 129 -22.39 -5.03 -2.04
CA GLN A 129 -22.98 -5.33 -3.35
C GLN A 129 -24.47 -4.99 -3.42
N LYS A 130 -25.21 -5.17 -2.32
CA LYS A 130 -26.64 -4.80 -2.23
C LYS A 130 -26.85 -3.28 -2.18
N ALA A 131 -25.99 -2.58 -1.45
CA ALA A 131 -26.06 -1.13 -1.27
C ALA A 131 -25.42 -0.34 -2.43
N GLY A 132 -24.59 -0.98 -3.26
CA GLY A 132 -23.94 -0.36 -4.41
C GLY A 132 -22.93 0.72 -3.99
N GLU A 133 -22.83 1.80 -4.77
CA GLU A 133 -21.88 2.90 -4.57
C GLU A 133 -22.08 3.67 -3.25
N THR A 134 -23.23 3.48 -2.59
CA THR A 134 -23.51 4.10 -1.29
C THR A 134 -22.72 3.47 -0.15
N HIS A 135 -22.20 2.26 -0.34
CA HIS A 135 -21.40 1.55 0.66
C HIS A 135 -19.90 1.80 0.49
N TYR A 136 -19.19 1.95 1.61
CA TYR A 136 -17.77 2.29 1.59
C TYR A 136 -16.87 1.16 1.06
N PHE A 137 -17.22 -0.09 1.37
CA PHE A 137 -16.31 -1.23 1.17
C PHE A 137 -16.01 -1.52 -0.30
N GLY A 138 -16.99 -1.33 -1.19
CA GLY A 138 -16.80 -1.49 -2.64
C GLY A 138 -15.63 -0.63 -3.15
N LEU A 139 -15.60 0.64 -2.73
CA LEU A 139 -14.52 1.56 -3.07
C LEU A 139 -13.19 1.15 -2.44
N VAL A 140 -13.16 0.80 -1.14
CA VAL A 140 -11.93 0.36 -0.46
C VAL A 140 -11.34 -0.88 -1.15
N ARG A 141 -12.18 -1.85 -1.52
CA ARG A 141 -11.77 -3.06 -2.23
C ARG A 141 -11.24 -2.76 -3.62
N GLU A 142 -11.88 -1.86 -4.36
CA GLU A 142 -11.40 -1.44 -5.68
C GLU A 142 -10.03 -0.76 -5.57
N LEU A 143 -9.89 0.18 -4.65
CA LEU A 143 -8.62 0.86 -4.39
C LEU A 143 -7.53 -0.11 -3.92
N ALA A 144 -7.86 -1.13 -3.14
CA ALA A 144 -6.90 -2.16 -2.72
C ALA A 144 -6.35 -2.95 -3.92
N HIS A 145 -7.21 -3.41 -4.82
CA HIS A 145 -6.77 -4.09 -6.05
C HIS A 145 -5.97 -3.14 -6.95
N GLY A 146 -6.47 -1.93 -7.18
CA GLY A 146 -5.81 -0.94 -8.03
C GLY A 146 -4.43 -0.55 -7.50
N ALA A 147 -4.31 -0.27 -6.20
CA ALA A 147 -3.04 0.07 -5.55
C ALA A 147 -2.05 -1.09 -5.59
N TYR A 148 -2.51 -2.33 -5.37
CA TYR A 148 -1.63 -3.49 -5.40
C TYR A 148 -1.12 -3.76 -6.82
N PHE A 149 -2.00 -3.84 -7.82
CA PHE A 149 -1.61 -4.16 -9.20
C PHE A 149 -0.97 -2.99 -9.97
N SER A 150 -0.88 -1.80 -9.37
CA SER A 150 -0.03 -0.69 -9.85
C SER A 150 1.30 -0.59 -9.09
N SER A 151 1.48 -1.37 -8.02
CA SER A 151 2.75 -1.42 -7.29
C SER A 151 3.80 -2.25 -8.05
N GLU A 152 5.08 -2.01 -7.77
CA GLU A 152 6.18 -2.82 -8.31
C GLU A 152 5.99 -4.31 -7.99
N ILE A 153 5.56 -4.64 -6.76
CA ILE A 153 5.29 -6.02 -6.35
C ILE A 153 4.17 -6.65 -7.18
N GLY A 154 3.05 -5.94 -7.34
CA GLY A 154 1.92 -6.43 -8.11
C GLY A 154 2.27 -6.64 -9.58
N VAL A 155 2.94 -5.68 -10.21
CA VAL A 155 3.28 -5.74 -11.65
C VAL A 155 4.38 -6.75 -11.94
N THR A 156 5.46 -6.78 -11.15
CA THR A 156 6.67 -7.56 -11.49
C THR A 156 6.71 -8.96 -10.89
N GLN A 157 5.98 -9.21 -9.79
CA GLN A 157 6.01 -10.49 -9.07
C GLN A 157 4.65 -11.22 -9.11
N ALA A 158 3.54 -10.49 -8.90
CA ALA A 158 2.21 -11.12 -8.95
C ALA A 158 1.69 -11.30 -10.38
N LEU A 159 2.06 -10.39 -11.29
CA LEU A 159 1.73 -10.43 -12.71
C LEU A 159 2.97 -10.77 -13.55
N ARG A 160 2.70 -11.15 -14.79
CA ARG A 160 3.75 -11.33 -15.80
C ARG A 160 4.07 -9.98 -16.45
N TYR A 161 5.09 -9.33 -15.93
CA TYR A 161 5.60 -8.08 -16.50
C TYR A 161 6.29 -8.30 -17.85
N VAL A 162 5.93 -7.50 -18.85
CA VAL A 162 6.61 -7.44 -20.15
C VAL A 162 7.09 -6.01 -20.39
N PRO A 163 8.39 -5.72 -20.19
CA PRO A 163 8.89 -4.35 -20.29
C PRO A 163 8.74 -3.76 -21.70
N VAL A 164 8.76 -4.61 -22.74
CA VAL A 164 8.56 -4.20 -24.14
C VAL A 164 7.51 -5.12 -24.76
N PRO A 165 6.22 -4.71 -24.77
CA PRO A 165 5.18 -5.51 -25.40
C PRO A 165 5.45 -5.59 -26.90
N GLY A 166 5.72 -6.80 -27.39
CA GLY A 166 5.90 -7.08 -28.80
C GLY A 166 4.58 -7.11 -29.55
N ARG A 167 4.49 -7.96 -30.58
CA ARG A 167 3.25 -8.14 -31.36
C ARG A 167 2.09 -8.58 -30.46
N TRP A 168 0.96 -7.86 -30.57
CA TRP A 168 -0.29 -8.27 -29.95
C TRP A 168 -0.75 -9.64 -30.47
N THR A 169 -1.02 -10.56 -29.55
CA THR A 169 -1.51 -11.91 -29.84
C THR A 169 -2.80 -12.13 -29.06
N GLY A 170 -3.95 -12.02 -29.73
CA GLY A 170 -5.26 -12.00 -29.07
C GLY A 170 -5.67 -13.34 -28.44
N CYS A 171 -5.12 -14.46 -28.91
CA CYS A 171 -5.34 -15.78 -28.31
C CYS A 171 -3.99 -16.44 -28.04
N VAL A 172 -3.69 -16.68 -26.76
CA VAL A 172 -2.55 -17.46 -26.30
C VAL A 172 -3.06 -18.62 -25.44
N PRO A 173 -2.52 -19.84 -25.57
CA PRO A 173 -2.88 -20.92 -24.67
C PRO A 173 -2.57 -20.54 -23.21
N LEU A 174 -3.53 -20.72 -22.31
CA LEU A 174 -3.35 -20.50 -20.87
C LEU A 174 -2.82 -21.78 -20.23
N ALA A 175 -1.58 -21.77 -19.76
CA ALA A 175 -1.05 -22.89 -19.00
C ALA A 175 -1.60 -22.89 -17.55
N PRO A 176 -1.82 -24.07 -16.94
CA PRO A 176 -2.21 -24.15 -15.53
C PRO A 176 -1.21 -23.41 -14.63
N GLY A 177 -1.72 -22.52 -13.78
CA GLY A 177 -0.89 -21.72 -12.86
C GLY A 177 -0.15 -20.54 -13.52
N GLN A 178 -0.40 -20.25 -14.79
CA GLN A 178 0.18 -19.09 -15.46
C GLN A 178 -0.44 -17.80 -14.88
N PRO A 179 0.37 -16.84 -14.39
CA PRO A 179 -0.14 -15.56 -13.89
C PRO A 179 -0.71 -14.72 -15.04
N ALA A 180 -1.61 -13.80 -14.68
CA ALA A 180 -2.12 -12.79 -15.61
C ALA A 180 -1.00 -11.83 -16.06
N TRP A 181 -1.21 -11.16 -17.18
CA TRP A 181 -0.27 -10.16 -17.70
C TRP A 181 -0.53 -8.80 -17.03
N GLY A 182 0.55 -8.06 -16.79
CA GLY A 182 0.53 -6.72 -16.21
C GLY A 182 1.34 -5.72 -17.03
#